data_AF-A0A7S4FIE4-F1
#
_entry.id   AF-A0A7S4FIE4-F1
#
_cell.length_a   1.000
_cell.length_b   1.000
_cell.length_c   1.000
_cell.angle_alpha   90.00
_cell.angle_beta   90.00
_cell.angle_gamma   90.00
#
_symmetry.space_group_name_H-M   'P 1'
#
loop_
_entity.id
_entity.type
_entity.pdbx_description
1 polymer ?
#
loop_
_entity_poly.entity_id
_entity_poly.type
_entity_poly.pdbx_seq_one_letter_code
_entity_poly.pdbx_strand_id
1 'polypeptide(L)'
;MALPTYITIRSVTVIIAVFLCVVVAYAMTQWVQAVVISKAGEEHRPTNTSPTMPLPGVQNQANTSALTFFTILNQPYREFCSLLESATQNGIALHIFGWEDPFLQEWRGSKRFQKAREVLEPMEDEMTVVWVDAGDVVLNGLPTQFIHAFNALDKPIVLGAEAVCRYKATQCNLWAPNPMGWPYRWVDAGFVMASVKWLK
;
A
#
# COMPACT_ATOMS: atom_id res chain seq x y z
N MET A 1 0.01 -31.14 57.34
CA MET A 1 0.95 -30.35 56.51
C MET A 1 0.11 -29.46 55.59
N ALA A 2 0.14 -28.14 55.79
CA ALA A 2 -0.70 -27.20 55.08
C ALA A 2 0.03 -26.71 53.81
N LEU A 3 -0.63 -26.79 52.64
CA LEU A 3 -0.14 -26.18 51.40
C LEU A 3 -0.21 -24.65 51.48
N PRO A 4 0.73 -23.91 50.85
CA PRO A 4 0.77 -22.47 50.94
C PRO A 4 -0.26 -21.81 50.01
N THR A 5 -1.28 -21.21 50.61
CA THR A 5 -2.32 -20.37 50.00
C THR A 5 -1.80 -19.00 49.53
N TYR A 6 -0.62 -18.94 48.92
CA TYR A 6 0.03 -17.69 48.50
C TYR A 6 0.05 -17.48 46.97
N ILE A 7 -0.42 -18.45 46.18
CA ILE A 7 -0.41 -18.40 44.71
C ILE A 7 -1.64 -17.67 44.12
N THR A 8 -2.67 -17.38 44.92
CA THR A 8 -3.98 -16.99 44.37
C THR A 8 -4.15 -15.49 44.12
N ILE A 9 -3.44 -14.60 44.79
CA ILE A 9 -3.73 -13.15 44.71
C ILE A 9 -2.88 -12.41 43.66
N ARG A 10 -1.58 -12.74 43.56
CA ARG A 10 -0.69 -12.07 42.57
C ARG A 10 -1.04 -12.45 41.14
N SER A 11 -1.37 -13.71 40.90
CA SER A 11 -1.74 -14.22 39.56
C SER A 11 -3.04 -13.58 39.06
N VAL A 12 -4.03 -13.41 39.95
CA VAL A 12 -5.32 -12.76 39.60
C VAL A 12 -5.13 -11.28 39.28
N THR A 13 -4.26 -10.58 40.03
CA THR A 13 -4.00 -9.15 39.78
C THR A 13 -3.32 -8.92 38.43
N VAL A 14 -2.37 -9.78 38.06
CA VAL A 14 -1.69 -9.70 36.75
C VAL A 14 -2.65 -10.00 35.60
N ILE A 15 -3.51 -11.01 35.74
CA ILE A 15 -4.50 -11.36 34.71
C ILE A 15 -5.50 -10.20 34.50
N ILE A 16 -5.98 -9.58 35.58
CA ILE A 16 -6.89 -8.43 35.49
C ILE A 16 -6.21 -7.24 34.81
N ALA A 17 -4.94 -6.96 35.13
CA ALA A 17 -4.19 -5.86 34.51
C ALA A 17 -3.98 -6.08 33.00
N VAL A 18 -3.63 -7.30 32.58
CA VAL A 18 -3.47 -7.64 31.16
C VAL A 18 -4.81 -7.53 30.43
N PHE A 19 -5.89 -8.04 31.01
CA PHE A 19 -7.23 -7.96 30.40
C PHE A 19 -7.69 -6.51 30.23
N LEU A 20 -7.49 -5.66 31.25
CA LEU A 20 -7.78 -4.22 31.16
C LEU A 20 -6.97 -3.53 30.06
N CYS A 21 -5.68 -3.85 29.90
CA CYS A 21 -4.87 -3.27 28.84
C CYS A 21 -5.39 -3.63 27.44
N VAL A 22 -5.80 -4.89 27.23
CA VAL A 22 -6.36 -5.35 25.94
C VAL A 22 -7.69 -4.67 25.64
N VAL A 23 -8.59 -4.56 26.62
CA VAL A 23 -9.89 -3.89 26.46
C VAL A 23 -9.71 -2.40 26.14
N VAL A 24 -8.79 -1.72 26.83
CA VAL A 24 -8.50 -0.29 26.58
C VAL A 24 -7.90 -0.11 25.18
N ALA A 25 -6.95 -0.95 24.77
CA ALA A 25 -6.36 -0.87 23.42
C ALA A 25 -7.41 -1.10 22.32
N TYR A 26 -8.31 -2.06 22.50
CA TYR A 26 -9.40 -2.32 21.57
C TYR A 26 -10.38 -1.14 21.51
N ALA A 27 -10.79 -0.60 22.66
CA ALA A 27 -11.69 0.56 22.74
C ALA A 27 -11.08 1.82 22.11
N MET A 28 -9.78 2.07 22.31
CA MET A 28 -9.08 3.19 21.66
C MET A 28 -9.02 3.02 20.15
N THR A 29 -8.84 1.80 19.64
CA THR A 29 -8.83 1.51 18.20
C THR A 29 -10.20 1.79 17.57
N GLN A 30 -11.28 1.36 18.22
CA GLN A 30 -12.65 1.65 17.77
C GLN A 30 -12.97 3.16 17.81
N TRP A 31 -12.51 3.87 18.85
CA TRP A 31 -12.71 5.32 18.96
C TRP A 31 -11.96 6.10 17.88
N VAL A 32 -10.71 5.72 17.58
CA VAL A 32 -9.94 6.33 16.47
C VAL A 32 -10.64 6.12 15.14
N GLN A 33 -11.15 4.91 14.87
CA GLN A 33 -11.92 4.65 13.65
C GLN A 33 -13.18 5.54 13.56
N ALA A 34 -13.92 5.70 14.67
CA ALA A 34 -15.11 6.53 14.70
C ALA A 34 -14.83 8.04 14.50
N VAL A 35 -13.72 8.56 15.08
CA VAL A 35 -13.31 9.97 14.93
C VAL A 35 -12.78 10.26 13.53
N VAL A 36 -12.06 9.32 12.92
CA VAL A 36 -11.60 9.46 11.52
C VAL A 36 -12.79 9.50 10.57
N ILE A 37 -13.81 8.66 10.80
CA ILE A 37 -15.04 8.65 10.00
C ILE A 37 -15.85 9.95 10.19
N SER A 38 -15.93 10.50 11.41
CA SER A 38 -16.70 11.74 11.65
C SER A 38 -16.02 13.00 11.11
N LYS A 39 -14.68 13.08 11.16
CA LYS A 39 -13.93 14.24 10.63
C LYS A 39 -13.80 14.24 9.10
N ALA A 40 -13.89 13.09 8.45
CA ALA A 40 -13.95 13.01 6.98
C ALA A 40 -15.22 13.63 6.38
N GLY A 41 -16.25 13.91 7.21
CA GLY A 41 -17.52 14.50 6.77
C GLY A 41 -17.57 16.03 6.74
N GLU A 42 -16.69 16.76 7.44
CA GLU A 42 -16.94 18.19 7.71
C GLU A 42 -15.88 19.20 7.27
N GLU A 43 -14.62 18.82 6.99
CA GLU A 43 -13.59 19.83 6.67
C GLU A 43 -12.75 19.46 5.44
N HIS A 44 -13.11 20.08 4.31
CA HIS A 44 -12.22 20.85 3.42
C HIS A 44 -12.66 20.74 1.96
N ARG A 45 -13.19 21.85 1.46
CA ARG A 45 -13.30 22.13 0.03
C ARG A 45 -12.11 23.01 -0.37
N PRO A 46 -11.04 22.48 -1.00
CA PRO A 46 -9.95 23.29 -1.49
C PRO A 46 -10.32 23.87 -2.85
N THR A 47 -10.33 25.20 -2.94
CA THR A 47 -10.24 25.93 -4.20
C THR A 47 -8.77 26.01 -4.61
N ASN A 48 -8.33 25.18 -5.56
CA ASN A 48 -7.08 25.42 -6.28
C ASN A 48 -7.18 24.85 -7.71
N THR A 49 -7.13 25.74 -8.69
CA THR A 49 -7.16 25.45 -10.12
C THR A 49 -5.78 25.03 -10.61
N SER A 50 -5.54 23.71 -10.63
CA SER A 50 -4.53 23.10 -11.51
C SER A 50 -5.09 23.01 -12.94
N PRO A 51 -4.25 23.12 -14.00
CA PRO A 51 -4.73 22.99 -15.37
C PRO A 51 -5.30 21.58 -15.57
N THR A 52 -6.62 21.51 -15.59
CA THR A 52 -7.38 20.28 -15.76
C THR A 52 -7.43 20.01 -17.25
N MET A 53 -6.67 19.01 -17.73
CA MET A 53 -7.00 18.41 -19.02
C MET A 53 -8.42 17.85 -18.91
N PRO A 54 -9.32 18.14 -19.86
CA PRO A 54 -10.68 17.61 -19.81
C PRO A 54 -10.60 16.09 -19.90
N LEU A 55 -10.98 15.42 -18.81
CA LEU A 55 -11.21 13.98 -18.82
C LEU A 55 -12.33 13.72 -19.83
N PRO A 56 -12.09 12.92 -20.89
CA PRO A 56 -13.14 12.57 -21.83
C PRO A 56 -14.25 11.84 -21.07
N GLY A 57 -15.49 12.28 -21.28
CA GLY A 57 -16.66 11.74 -20.59
C GLY A 57 -16.77 10.24 -20.80
N VAL A 58 -16.53 9.48 -19.74
CA VAL A 58 -16.77 8.03 -19.71
C VAL A 58 -17.50 7.70 -18.42
N GLN A 59 -18.82 7.62 -18.52
CA GLN A 59 -19.62 6.81 -17.61
C GLN A 59 -19.32 5.34 -17.89
N ASN A 60 -18.22 4.83 -17.33
CA ASN A 60 -18.09 3.40 -17.09
C ASN A 60 -17.90 3.27 -15.59
N GLN A 61 -18.89 2.66 -14.91
CA GLN A 61 -18.67 2.06 -13.61
C GLN A 61 -17.63 0.96 -13.79
N ALA A 62 -16.35 1.33 -13.78
CA ALA A 62 -15.25 0.38 -13.76
C ALA A 62 -15.47 -0.49 -12.53
N ASN A 63 -15.56 -1.80 -12.74
CA ASN A 63 -15.78 -2.74 -11.66
C ASN A 63 -14.54 -2.76 -10.76
N THR A 64 -14.52 -1.91 -9.73
CA THR A 64 -13.37 -1.75 -8.82
C THR A 64 -13.14 -2.98 -7.95
N SER A 65 -14.08 -3.95 -7.94
CA SER A 65 -13.91 -5.23 -7.24
C SER A 65 -12.75 -6.07 -7.76
N ALA A 66 -12.23 -5.76 -8.97
CA ALA A 66 -11.06 -6.42 -9.54
C ALA A 66 -9.73 -5.68 -9.26
N LEU A 67 -9.70 -4.61 -8.46
CA LEU A 67 -8.49 -3.84 -8.16
C LEU A 67 -7.97 -4.14 -6.75
N THR A 68 -6.77 -4.72 -6.66
CA THR A 68 -6.13 -5.06 -5.39
C THR A 68 -4.86 -4.24 -5.17
N PHE A 69 -4.82 -3.46 -4.07
CA PHE A 69 -3.61 -2.76 -3.66
C PHE A 69 -2.82 -3.63 -2.69
N PHE A 70 -1.52 -3.78 -2.92
CA PHE A 70 -0.67 -4.45 -1.96
C PHE A 70 0.72 -3.83 -1.82
N THR A 71 1.34 -4.13 -0.68
CA THR A 71 2.73 -3.83 -0.42
C THR A 71 3.41 -5.01 0.28
N ILE A 72 4.73 -4.97 0.35
CA ILE A 72 5.55 -5.99 1.01
C ILE A 72 6.32 -5.31 2.14
N LEU A 73 6.10 -5.80 3.35
CA LEU A 73 6.63 -5.22 4.57
C LEU A 73 6.86 -6.30 5.61
N ASN A 74 8.07 -6.32 6.18
CA ASN A 74 8.47 -7.28 7.20
C ASN A 74 8.16 -6.78 8.61
N GLN A 75 8.49 -5.53 8.87
CA GLN A 75 8.29 -4.93 10.19
C GLN A 75 7.82 -3.49 10.01
N PRO A 76 7.01 -2.96 10.93
CA PRO A 76 6.58 -1.58 10.84
C PRO A 76 7.77 -0.65 11.04
N TYR A 77 7.79 0.42 10.26
CA TYR A 77 8.68 1.55 10.47
C TYR A 77 7.92 2.85 10.21
N ARG A 78 8.51 3.97 10.63
CA ARG A 78 7.80 5.26 10.78
C ARG A 78 7.10 5.69 9.49
N GLU A 79 7.77 5.53 8.37
CA GLU A 79 7.32 6.02 7.07
C GLU A 79 6.14 5.21 6.52
N PHE A 80 6.01 3.93 6.90
CA PHE A 80 4.86 3.10 6.53
C PHE A 80 3.52 3.65 7.06
N CYS A 81 3.54 4.38 8.18
CA CYS A 81 2.34 5.01 8.72
C CYS A 81 1.69 5.98 7.72
N SER A 82 2.49 6.70 6.93
CA SER A 82 1.97 7.64 5.92
C SER A 82 1.28 6.91 4.75
N LEU A 83 1.77 5.73 4.38
CA LEU A 83 1.11 4.88 3.40
C LEU A 83 -0.25 4.38 3.94
N LEU A 84 -0.28 3.88 5.18
CA LEU A 84 -1.52 3.42 5.80
C LEU A 84 -2.56 4.52 5.96
N GLU A 85 -2.12 5.69 6.42
CA GLU A 85 -2.99 6.85 6.62
C GLU A 85 -3.60 7.29 5.29
N SER A 86 -2.78 7.44 4.25
CA SER A 86 -3.24 7.84 2.93
C SER A 86 -4.11 6.78 2.25
N ALA A 87 -3.82 5.48 2.41
CA ALA A 87 -4.70 4.41 1.95
C ALA A 87 -6.08 4.50 2.60
N THR A 88 -6.11 4.70 3.92
CA THR A 88 -7.35 4.82 4.70
C THR A 88 -8.17 6.04 4.27
N GLN A 89 -7.52 7.20 4.13
CA GLN A 89 -8.17 8.45 3.68
C GLN A 89 -8.80 8.33 2.29
N ASN A 90 -8.21 7.51 1.41
CA ASN A 90 -8.70 7.30 0.05
C ASN A 90 -9.63 6.09 -0.11
N GLY A 91 -10.01 5.41 0.98
CA GLY A 91 -10.85 4.21 0.93
C GLY A 91 -10.19 3.04 0.21
N ILE A 92 -8.87 2.94 0.28
CA ILE A 92 -8.07 1.87 -0.34
C ILE A 92 -7.86 0.74 0.68
N ALA A 93 -8.32 -0.45 0.34
CA ALA A 93 -7.97 -1.67 1.06
C ALA A 93 -6.55 -2.11 0.68
N LEU A 94 -5.56 -1.67 1.45
CA LEU A 94 -4.15 -2.04 1.25
C LEU A 94 -3.84 -3.38 1.93
N HIS A 95 -3.41 -4.37 1.15
CA HIS A 95 -2.94 -5.66 1.65
C HIS A 95 -1.44 -5.61 1.94
N ILE A 96 -1.03 -6.10 3.11
CA ILE A 96 0.37 -6.09 3.54
C ILE A 96 0.85 -7.54 3.59
N PHE A 97 1.91 -7.85 2.85
CA PHE A 97 2.48 -9.19 2.81
C PHE A 97 3.89 -9.24 3.37
N GLY A 98 4.25 -10.40 3.93
CA GLY A 98 5.59 -10.64 4.46
C GLY A 98 5.81 -10.13 5.88
N TRP A 99 4.76 -9.78 6.63
CA TRP A 99 4.86 -9.37 8.02
C TRP A 99 5.53 -10.45 8.87
N GLU A 100 6.57 -10.08 9.61
CA GLU A 100 7.41 -10.97 10.42
C GLU A 100 8.05 -12.12 9.64
N ASP A 101 8.15 -12.02 8.31
CA ASP A 101 8.77 -13.03 7.46
C ASP A 101 10.31 -12.98 7.60
N PRO A 102 10.95 -14.02 8.17
CA PRO A 102 12.39 -14.08 8.32
C PRO A 102 13.14 -13.94 6.99
N PHE A 103 12.52 -14.37 5.89
CA PHE A 103 13.08 -14.25 4.55
C PHE A 103 13.36 -12.79 4.18
N LEU A 104 12.54 -11.86 4.68
CA LEU A 104 12.60 -10.43 4.41
C LEU A 104 13.43 -9.64 5.44
N GLN A 105 14.09 -10.29 6.40
CA GLN A 105 14.94 -9.59 7.38
C GLN A 105 16.12 -8.86 6.73
N GLU A 106 16.65 -9.41 5.64
CA GLU A 106 17.62 -8.73 4.79
C GLU A 106 16.88 -7.96 3.69
N TRP A 107 16.35 -6.80 4.08
CA TRP A 107 15.43 -5.91 3.36
C TRP A 107 15.85 -5.47 1.92
N ARG A 108 17.00 -5.90 1.38
CA ARG A 108 17.56 -5.35 0.14
C ARG A 108 17.42 -6.28 -1.08
N GLY A 109 16.86 -5.74 -2.16
CA GLY A 109 17.03 -6.28 -3.51
C GLY A 109 15.95 -7.28 -3.96
N SER A 110 16.37 -8.41 -4.54
CA SER A 110 15.54 -9.37 -5.28
C SER A 110 14.44 -10.06 -4.44
N LYS A 111 14.59 -10.10 -3.11
CA LYS A 111 13.69 -10.82 -2.20
C LYS A 111 12.25 -10.27 -2.21
N ARG A 112 12.06 -8.96 -2.41
CA ARG A 112 10.71 -8.37 -2.53
C ARG A 112 9.99 -8.85 -3.77
N PHE A 113 10.70 -9.04 -4.88
CA PHE A 113 10.10 -9.50 -6.13
C PHE A 113 9.72 -10.98 -6.04
N GLN A 114 10.51 -11.78 -5.32
CA GLN A 114 10.13 -13.16 -5.01
C GLN A 114 8.85 -13.20 -4.16
N LYS A 115 8.76 -12.37 -3.11
CA LYS A 115 7.55 -12.31 -2.29
C LYS A 115 6.34 -11.79 -3.08
N ALA A 116 6.54 -10.81 -3.96
CA ALA A 116 5.50 -10.33 -4.87
C ALA A 116 4.98 -11.47 -5.76
N ARG A 117 5.88 -12.30 -6.30
CA ARG A 117 5.48 -13.49 -7.07
C ARG A 117 4.64 -14.47 -6.25
N GLU A 118 5.03 -14.78 -5.01
CA GLU A 118 4.26 -15.64 -4.10
C GLU A 118 2.85 -15.09 -3.84
N VAL A 119 2.73 -13.76 -3.70
CA VAL A 119 1.44 -13.07 -3.51
C VAL A 119 0.56 -13.16 -4.75
N LEU A 120 1.15 -13.08 -5.94
CA LEU A 120 0.44 -13.09 -7.22
C LEU A 120 0.00 -14.49 -7.65
N GLU A 121 0.74 -15.54 -7.26
CA GLU A 121 0.48 -16.93 -7.65
C GLU A 121 -0.99 -17.37 -7.46
N PRO A 122 -1.64 -17.14 -6.28
CA PRO A 122 -3.03 -17.54 -6.07
C PRO A 122 -4.09 -16.57 -6.62
N MET A 123 -3.69 -15.41 -7.18
CA MET A 123 -4.64 -14.42 -7.69
C MET A 123 -5.17 -14.83 -9.07
N GLU A 124 -6.41 -14.46 -9.40
CA GLU A 124 -6.98 -14.73 -10.74
C GLU A 124 -6.33 -13.83 -11.79
N ASP A 125 -6.15 -14.34 -13.00
CA ASP A 125 -5.43 -13.67 -14.09
C ASP A 125 -6.08 -12.34 -14.53
N GLU A 126 -7.41 -12.25 -14.41
CA GLU A 126 -8.21 -11.05 -14.73
C GLU A 126 -8.12 -9.95 -13.67
N MET A 127 -7.60 -10.23 -12.47
CA MET A 127 -7.42 -9.21 -11.44
C MET A 127 -6.40 -8.17 -11.89
N THR A 128 -6.65 -6.92 -11.51
CA THR A 128 -5.69 -5.82 -11.63
C THR A 128 -5.08 -5.56 -10.27
N VAL A 129 -3.76 -5.49 -10.21
CA VAL A 129 -3.03 -5.20 -8.98
C VAL A 129 -2.33 -3.86 -9.06
N VAL A 130 -2.21 -3.21 -7.90
CA VAL A 130 -1.34 -2.07 -7.67
C VAL A 130 -0.37 -2.45 -6.57
N TRP A 131 0.88 -2.67 -6.93
CA TRP A 131 1.96 -2.85 -5.98
C TRP A 131 2.67 -1.52 -5.73
N VAL A 132 2.81 -1.16 -4.46
CA VAL A 132 3.60 -0.02 -4.00
C VAL A 132 4.64 -0.42 -2.98
N ASP A 133 5.78 0.29 -2.95
CA ASP A 133 6.76 0.17 -1.86
C ASP A 133 6.15 0.69 -0.54
N ALA A 134 6.52 0.05 0.57
CA ALA A 134 5.96 0.37 1.88
C ALA A 134 6.54 1.64 2.51
N GLY A 135 7.64 2.18 1.95
CA GLY A 135 8.57 3.00 2.73
C GLY A 135 8.57 4.48 2.49
N ASP A 136 8.10 4.94 1.35
CA ASP A 136 8.10 6.37 1.00
C ASP A 136 6.93 6.72 0.06
N VAL A 137 5.91 5.88 0.03
CA VAL A 137 4.73 6.05 -0.82
C VAL A 137 3.58 6.67 -0.03
N VAL A 138 2.93 7.65 -0.65
CA VAL A 138 1.66 8.23 -0.23
C VAL A 138 0.67 8.02 -1.37
N LEU A 139 -0.46 7.38 -1.09
CA LEU A 139 -1.51 7.19 -2.08
C LEU A 139 -2.34 8.46 -2.16
N ASN A 140 -2.43 9.07 -3.34
CA ASN A 140 -3.22 10.26 -3.56
C ASN A 140 -4.22 10.00 -4.68
N GLY A 141 -5.45 9.67 -4.30
CA GLY A 141 -6.54 9.39 -5.22
C GLY A 141 -7.33 8.14 -4.86
N LEU A 142 -8.54 8.06 -5.38
CA LEU A 142 -9.49 6.96 -5.17
C LEU A 142 -9.17 5.78 -6.09
N PRO A 143 -9.55 4.53 -5.72
CA PRO A 143 -9.40 3.35 -6.58
C PRO A 143 -9.93 3.54 -8.02
N THR A 144 -11.05 4.25 -8.18
CA THR A 144 -11.65 4.55 -9.48
C THR A 144 -10.76 5.44 -10.36
N GLN A 145 -9.96 6.32 -9.77
CA GLN A 145 -9.01 7.17 -10.50
C GLN A 145 -7.81 6.36 -10.99
N PHE A 146 -7.30 5.44 -10.18
CA PHE A 146 -6.23 4.52 -10.58
C PHE A 146 -6.66 3.65 -11.76
N ILE A 147 -7.82 2.98 -11.68
CA ILE A 147 -8.28 2.11 -12.78
C ILE A 147 -8.58 2.90 -14.06
N HIS A 148 -9.13 4.11 -13.94
CA HIS A 148 -9.36 4.97 -15.09
C HIS A 148 -8.04 5.38 -15.75
N ALA A 149 -7.04 5.80 -14.96
CA ALA A 149 -5.72 6.16 -15.47
C ALA A 149 -5.02 4.97 -16.14
N PHE A 150 -5.09 3.78 -15.55
CA PHE A 150 -4.52 2.56 -16.11
C PHE A 150 -5.16 2.18 -17.45
N ASN A 151 -6.49 2.16 -17.52
CA ASN A 151 -7.21 1.86 -18.75
C ASN A 151 -6.91 2.90 -19.85
N ALA A 152 -6.72 4.17 -19.50
CA ALA A 152 -6.39 5.23 -20.45
C ALA A 152 -4.99 5.08 -21.07
N LEU A 153 -4.06 4.40 -20.40
CA LEU A 153 -2.72 4.14 -20.92
C LEU A 153 -2.70 3.05 -22.00
N ASP A 154 -3.71 2.17 -22.02
CA ASP A 154 -3.79 1.01 -22.91
C ASP A 154 -2.49 0.20 -22.92
N LYS A 155 -2.00 -0.11 -21.71
CA LYS A 155 -0.80 -0.93 -21.49
C LYS A 155 -1.11 -2.11 -20.56
N PRO A 156 -0.48 -3.27 -20.80
CA PRO A 156 -0.67 -4.45 -19.95
C PRO A 156 -0.02 -4.29 -18.57
N ILE A 157 1.09 -3.55 -18.51
CA ILE A 157 1.88 -3.27 -17.31
C ILE A 157 2.26 -1.79 -17.35
N VAL A 158 2.07 -1.11 -16.24
CA VAL A 158 2.52 0.26 -15.99
C VAL A 158 3.49 0.22 -14.81
N LEU A 159 4.67 0.79 -15.02
CA LEU A 159 5.74 0.86 -14.02
C LEU A 159 5.93 2.31 -13.60
N GLY A 160 6.47 2.52 -12.40
CA GLY A 160 6.96 3.83 -12.00
C GLY A 160 8.09 4.30 -12.91
N ALA A 161 8.29 5.61 -12.99
CA ALA A 161 9.37 6.22 -13.76
C ALA A 161 10.15 7.20 -12.89
N GLU A 162 11.48 7.15 -12.96
CA GLU A 162 12.39 8.05 -12.27
C GLU A 162 13.10 9.00 -13.24
N ALA A 163 13.46 10.17 -12.70
CA ALA A 163 14.29 11.18 -13.36
C ALA A 163 15.80 10.97 -13.17
N VAL A 164 16.20 9.96 -12.39
CA VAL A 164 17.60 9.63 -12.13
C VAL A 164 17.80 8.15 -12.40
N CYS A 165 18.85 7.82 -13.15
CA CYS A 165 19.21 6.42 -13.32
C CYS A 165 19.93 5.90 -12.07
N ARG A 166 19.28 5.01 -11.30
CA ARG A 166 19.92 4.32 -10.16
C ARG A 166 20.73 3.08 -10.54
N TYR A 167 20.72 2.71 -11.82
CA TYR A 167 21.45 1.57 -12.37
C TYR A 167 22.86 1.95 -12.84
N LYS A 168 23.66 0.97 -13.28
CA LYS A 168 24.97 1.25 -13.87
C LYS A 168 24.80 2.13 -15.11
N ALA A 169 25.69 3.10 -15.32
CA ALA A 169 25.63 4.03 -16.47
C ALA A 169 25.43 3.34 -17.83
N THR A 170 26.04 2.16 -18.01
CA THR A 170 25.89 1.32 -19.21
C THR A 170 24.45 0.84 -19.43
N GLN A 171 23.70 0.56 -18.37
CA GLN A 171 22.28 0.18 -18.45
C GLN A 171 21.40 1.39 -18.73
N CYS A 172 21.76 2.59 -18.25
CA CYS A 172 21.01 3.82 -18.47
C CYS A 172 20.93 4.22 -19.95
N ASN A 173 21.99 3.96 -20.71
CA ASN A 173 22.08 4.31 -22.14
C ASN A 173 21.25 3.40 -23.05
N LEU A 174 20.78 2.24 -22.55
CA LEU A 174 19.96 1.30 -23.31
C LEU A 174 18.49 1.74 -23.45
N TRP A 175 18.05 2.68 -22.62
CA TRP A 175 16.68 3.19 -22.65
C TRP A 175 16.50 4.08 -23.88
N ALA A 176 15.29 4.14 -24.46
CA ALA A 176 15.04 5.12 -25.52
C ALA A 176 15.16 6.55 -24.94
N PRO A 177 15.75 7.51 -25.66
CA PRO A 177 15.71 8.92 -25.24
C PRO A 177 14.26 9.39 -25.17
N ASN A 178 13.95 10.24 -24.19
CA ASN A 178 12.59 10.75 -24.03
C ASN A 178 12.26 11.72 -25.19
N PRO A 179 11.22 11.45 -26.00
CA PRO A 179 10.92 12.24 -27.19
C PRO A 179 10.42 13.66 -26.89
N MET A 180 9.98 13.94 -25.65
CA MET A 180 9.36 15.21 -25.27
C MET A 180 10.17 16.02 -24.25
N GLY A 181 11.44 15.66 -24.02
CA GLY A 181 12.28 16.33 -23.02
C GLY A 181 11.82 16.11 -21.58
N TRP A 182 10.94 15.13 -21.34
CA TRP A 182 10.53 14.76 -20.00
C TRP A 182 11.69 14.11 -19.24
N PRO A 183 11.89 14.46 -17.96
CA PRO A 183 13.03 13.95 -17.20
C PRO A 183 12.86 12.48 -16.80
N TYR A 184 11.62 11.99 -16.75
CA TYR A 184 11.29 10.62 -16.35
C TYR A 184 11.53 9.64 -17.51
N ARG A 185 12.51 8.74 -17.34
CA ARG A 185 12.95 7.82 -18.39
C ARG A 185 13.27 6.42 -17.88
N TRP A 186 13.74 6.29 -16.65
CA TRP A 186 14.19 5.01 -16.11
C TRP A 186 13.08 4.37 -15.28
N VAL A 187 12.95 3.05 -15.33
CA VAL A 187 11.95 2.35 -14.53
C VAL A 187 12.26 2.46 -13.05
N ASP A 188 11.21 2.74 -12.29
CA ASP A 188 11.12 2.51 -10.86
C ASP A 188 10.27 1.27 -10.59
N ALA A 189 10.78 0.40 -9.73
CA ALA A 189 10.05 -0.78 -9.27
C ALA A 189 9.28 -0.54 -7.96
N GLY A 190 9.32 0.66 -7.39
CA GLY A 190 8.52 1.05 -6.23
C GLY A 190 7.03 1.24 -6.53
N PHE A 191 6.64 1.21 -7.81
CA PHE A 191 5.25 1.21 -8.25
C PHE A 191 5.08 0.26 -9.46
N VAL A 192 4.08 -0.61 -9.38
CA VAL A 192 3.62 -1.44 -10.51
C VAL A 192 2.10 -1.47 -10.52
N MET A 193 1.50 -1.27 -11.68
CA MET A 193 0.08 -1.52 -11.91
C MET A 193 -0.09 -2.39 -13.15
N ALA A 194 -0.76 -3.52 -13.02
CA ALA A 194 -0.92 -4.47 -14.11
C ALA A 194 -2.08 -5.44 -13.88
N SER A 195 -2.53 -6.10 -14.94
CA SER A 195 -3.32 -7.33 -14.79
C SER A 195 -2.41 -8.49 -14.39
N VAL A 196 -2.88 -9.34 -13.47
CA VAL A 196 -2.12 -10.45 -12.87
C VAL A 196 -1.53 -11.38 -13.93
N LYS A 197 -2.26 -11.65 -15.02
CA LYS A 197 -1.79 -12.49 -16.14
C LYS A 197 -0.45 -12.05 -16.76
N TRP A 198 -0.08 -10.78 -16.61
CA TRP A 198 1.18 -10.23 -17.16
C TRP A 198 2.33 -10.24 -16.15
N LEU A 199 2.06 -10.57 -14.89
CA LEU A 199 3.05 -10.60 -13.81
C LEU A 199 3.47 -12.01 -13.39
N LYS A 200 2.72 -13.05 -13.80
CA LYS A 200 3.04 -14.47 -13.59
C LYS A 200 3.95 -15.00 -14.71
#